data_AF-A0A9W8UDF1-F1
#
_entry.id   AF-A0A9W8UDF1-F1
#
_cell.length_a   1.000
_cell.length_b   1.000
_cell.length_c   1.000
_cell.angle_alpha   90.00
_cell.angle_beta   90.00
_cell.angle_gamma   90.00
#
_symmetry.space_group_name_H-M   'P 1'
#
loop_
_entity.id
_entity.type
_entity.pdbx_description
1 polymer ?
#
loop_
_entity_poly.entity_id
_entity_poly.type
_entity_poly.pdbx_seq_one_letter_code
_entity_poly.pdbx_strand_id
1 'polypeptide(L)'
;MENLSISDAPPQGRGAPQPLPQLPPQMFTTAAQLLDLTDSSERPTGLYADINHGIFLVRGENVLLLGEIDLDRDDDPPPGFELADLEVVKKLAEEKKTADKARDKARVKKLAKQGFEGENIGEIVL
;
A
#
# COMPACT_ATOMS: atom_id res chain seq x y z
N MET A 1 88.12 -5.03 29.80
CA MET A 1 87.79 -4.17 30.94
C MET A 1 87.07 -2.96 30.37
N GLU A 2 85.98 -2.56 31.03
CA GLU A 2 85.31 -1.25 30.91
C GLU A 2 84.29 -1.09 29.77
N ASN A 3 83.06 -0.60 29.96
CA ASN A 3 82.16 -0.41 31.11
C ASN A 3 80.74 -0.20 30.53
N LEU A 4 79.74 -0.43 31.37
CA LEU A 4 78.30 -0.23 31.16
C LEU A 4 77.93 1.19 30.71
N SER A 5 76.87 1.32 29.88
CA SER A 5 75.76 2.24 30.18
C SER A 5 74.54 1.90 29.32
N ILE A 6 73.46 1.48 29.99
CA ILE A 6 72.12 1.40 29.44
C ILE A 6 71.40 2.69 29.81
N SER A 7 70.75 3.33 28.84
CA SER A 7 69.49 4.10 28.94
C SER A 7 69.43 5.12 27.80
N ASP A 8 68.48 4.96 26.88
CA ASP A 8 67.42 5.95 26.80
C ASP A 8 66.17 5.37 26.10
N ALA A 9 65.01 5.75 26.60
CA ALA A 9 63.71 5.15 26.29
C ALA A 9 63.19 5.53 24.89
N PRO A 10 62.36 4.68 24.24
CA PRO A 10 61.55 5.16 23.12
C PRO A 10 60.49 6.15 23.63
N PRO A 11 60.24 7.28 22.95
CA PRO A 11 59.20 8.21 23.37
C PRO A 11 57.83 7.52 23.29
N GLN A 12 57.14 7.51 24.43
CA GLN A 12 55.73 7.18 24.53
C GLN A 12 54.91 8.22 23.75
N GLY A 13 54.64 7.95 22.48
CA GLY A 13 53.56 8.58 21.74
C GLY A 13 52.29 7.76 21.94
N ARG A 14 51.52 8.06 22.99
CA ARG A 14 50.13 7.62 23.11
C ARG A 14 49.34 8.21 21.94
N GLY A 15 49.20 7.46 20.85
CA GLY A 15 48.20 7.74 19.83
C GLY A 15 46.83 7.46 20.43
N ALA A 16 46.10 8.51 20.79
CA ALA A 16 44.70 8.41 21.16
C ALA A 16 43.91 7.73 20.01
N PRO A 17 42.90 6.89 20.29
CA PRO A 17 42.04 6.36 19.25
C PRO A 17 41.34 7.55 18.58
N GLN A 18 41.63 7.76 17.30
CA GLN A 18 40.90 8.75 16.51
C GLN A 18 39.42 8.34 16.49
N PRO A 19 38.48 9.24 16.82
CA PRO A 19 37.07 8.93 16.69
C PRO A 19 36.77 8.69 15.20
N LEU A 20 36.25 7.51 14.88
CA LEU A 20 35.70 7.23 13.56
C LEU A 20 34.69 8.34 13.22
N PRO A 21 34.74 8.94 12.01
CA PRO A 21 33.74 9.92 11.60
C PRO A 21 32.36 9.26 11.68
N GLN A 22 31.51 9.71 12.60
CA GLN A 22 30.09 9.34 12.57
C GLN A 22 29.50 9.93 11.30
N LEU A 23 29.13 9.04 10.37
CA LEU A 23 28.32 9.43 9.23
C LEU A 23 27.03 10.05 9.78
N PRO A 24 26.55 11.16 9.17
CA PRO A 24 25.28 11.74 9.57
C PRO A 24 24.20 10.65 9.54
N PRO A 25 23.27 10.64 10.50
CA PRO A 25 22.19 9.66 10.53
C PRO A 25 21.48 9.70 9.18
N GLN A 26 21.62 8.63 8.39
CA GLN A 26 20.86 8.50 7.17
C GLN A 26 19.40 8.34 7.60
N MET A 27 18.65 9.44 7.49
CA MET A 27 17.22 9.45 7.71
C MET A 27 16.61 8.60 6.59
N PHE A 28 16.39 7.32 6.88
CA PHE A 28 15.56 6.47 6.04
C PHE A 28 14.14 7.02 6.14
N THR A 29 13.75 7.88 5.20
CA THR A 29 12.34 8.23 5.04
C THR A 29 11.65 6.96 4.55
N THR A 30 10.86 6.34 5.43
CA THR A 30 10.04 5.17 5.08
C THR A 30 8.97 5.64 4.11
N ALA A 31 8.71 4.89 3.04
CA ALA A 31 7.74 5.24 2.00
C ALA A 31 6.33 5.60 2.54
N ALA A 32 5.97 5.10 3.73
CA ALA A 32 4.75 5.46 4.45
C ALA A 32 4.65 6.96 4.78
N GLN A 33 5.75 7.63 5.17
CA GLN A 33 5.74 9.07 5.46
C GLN A 33 5.59 9.91 4.18
N LEU A 34 6.14 9.44 3.06
CA LEU A 34 6.00 10.12 1.76
C LEU A 34 4.56 10.03 1.20
N LEU A 35 3.84 8.95 1.50
CA LEU A 35 2.43 8.81 1.16
C LEU A 35 1.54 9.78 1.96
N ASP A 36 1.78 9.92 3.26
CA ASP A 36 0.97 10.82 4.14
C ASP A 36 1.08 12.31 3.75
N LEU A 37 2.25 12.75 3.28
CA LEU A 37 2.51 14.15 2.94
C LEU A 37 2.02 14.57 1.54
N THR A 38 1.63 13.61 0.69
CA THR A 38 1.16 13.88 -0.68
C THR A 38 -0.36 13.75 -0.85
N ASP A 39 -1.07 13.32 0.19
CA ASP A 39 -2.46 12.84 0.07
C ASP A 39 -3.53 13.77 0.66
N SER A 40 -3.31 15.08 0.62
CA SER A 40 -4.22 16.07 1.24
C SER A 40 -4.94 17.01 0.27
N SER A 41 -4.76 16.92 -1.06
CA SER A 41 -5.44 17.88 -1.97
C SER A 41 -5.97 17.35 -3.31
N GLU A 42 -5.82 16.08 -3.68
CA GLU A 42 -6.25 15.61 -5.02
C GLU A 42 -6.80 14.17 -5.06
N ARG A 43 -7.33 13.64 -3.94
CA ARG A 43 -8.03 12.35 -4.03
C ARG A 43 -9.26 12.54 -4.93
N PRO A 44 -9.43 11.72 -5.99
CA PRO A 44 -10.67 11.77 -6.77
C PRO A 44 -11.82 11.47 -5.82
N THR A 45 -12.74 12.42 -5.67
CA THR A 45 -13.91 12.27 -4.83
C THR A 45 -14.71 11.08 -5.36
N GLY A 46 -14.80 10.03 -4.55
CA GLY A 46 -15.66 8.88 -4.83
C GLY A 46 -17.10 9.25 -4.54
N LEU A 47 -18.05 8.62 -5.24
CA LEU A 47 -19.47 8.72 -4.90
C LEU A 47 -19.92 7.41 -4.29
N TYR A 48 -20.73 7.48 -3.23
CA TYR A 48 -21.39 6.32 -2.64
C TYR A 48 -22.89 6.57 -2.51
N ALA A 49 -23.66 5.49 -2.40
CA ALA A 49 -25.09 5.55 -2.18
C ALA A 49 -25.53 4.36 -1.32
N ASP A 50 -26.46 4.62 -0.41
CA ASP A 50 -27.02 3.59 0.46
C ASP A 50 -28.25 2.93 -0.17
N ILE A 51 -28.38 1.62 0.05
CA ILE A 51 -29.51 0.82 -0.43
C ILE A 51 -30.06 0.00 0.73
N ASN A 52 -31.33 0.23 1.07
CA ASN A 52 -32.02 -0.65 2.00
C ASN A 52 -32.44 -1.94 1.28
N HIS A 53 -31.87 -3.07 1.68
CA HIS A 53 -32.17 -4.38 1.11
C HIS A 53 -33.25 -5.13 1.92
N GLY A 54 -33.20 -5.10 3.25
CA GLY A 54 -34.05 -5.93 4.11
C GLY A 54 -33.41 -7.29 4.40
N ILE A 55 -34.19 -8.37 4.47
CA ILE A 55 -33.71 -9.71 4.85
C ILE A 55 -33.34 -10.52 3.60
N PHE A 56 -32.11 -11.03 3.55
CA PHE A 56 -31.60 -11.84 2.43
C PHE A 56 -31.17 -13.23 2.89
N LEU A 57 -31.43 -14.24 2.05
CA LEU A 57 -30.83 -15.56 2.15
C LEU A 57 -29.75 -15.67 1.08
N VAL A 58 -28.48 -15.71 1.51
CA VAL A 58 -27.33 -15.82 0.61
C VAL A 58 -26.75 -17.23 0.69
N ARG A 59 -26.49 -17.84 -0.47
CA ARG A 59 -25.85 -19.15 -0.53
C ARG A 59 -24.34 -19.01 -0.33
N GLY A 60 -23.74 -19.95 0.40
CA GLY A 60 -22.35 -19.85 0.85
C GLY A 60 -21.32 -19.68 -0.26
N GLU A 61 -21.53 -20.26 -1.45
CA GLU A 61 -20.56 -20.11 -2.54
C GLU A 61 -20.49 -18.69 -3.15
N ASN A 62 -21.51 -17.85 -2.92
CA ASN A 62 -21.51 -16.46 -3.39
C ASN A 62 -20.84 -15.50 -2.39
N VAL A 63 -20.30 -16.02 -1.29
CA VAL A 63 -19.68 -15.24 -0.23
C VAL A 63 -18.16 -15.43 -0.30
N LEU A 64 -17.43 -14.33 -0.49
CA LEU A 64 -15.98 -14.36 -0.49
C LEU A 64 -15.43 -14.21 0.94
N LEU A 65 -15.80 -13.12 1.62
CA LEU A 65 -15.43 -12.83 3.01
C LEU A 65 -16.66 -12.27 3.75
N LEU A 66 -16.70 -12.47 5.06
CA LEU A 66 -17.65 -11.87 6.00
C LEU A 66 -16.90 -11.40 7.25
N GLY A 67 -17.38 -10.31 7.84
CA GLY A 67 -16.86 -9.74 9.07
C GLY A 67 -17.94 -8.99 9.84
N GLU A 68 -17.68 -8.72 11.11
CA GLU A 68 -18.50 -7.83 11.94
C GLU A 68 -18.14 -6.36 11.67
N ILE A 69 -19.11 -5.46 11.85
CA ILE A 69 -18.92 -4.01 11.70
C ILE A 69 -19.25 -3.37 13.05
N ASP A 70 -18.42 -2.41 13.48
CA ASP A 70 -18.66 -1.62 14.68
C ASP A 70 -19.49 -0.39 14.30
N LEU A 71 -20.78 -0.41 14.63
CA LEU A 71 -21.72 0.65 14.24
C LEU A 71 -21.41 2.01 14.87
N ASP A 72 -20.69 2.06 16.00
CA ASP A 72 -20.36 3.33 16.64
C ASP A 72 -19.15 3.99 15.97
N ARG A 73 -18.27 3.18 15.38
CA ARG A 73 -17.01 3.65 14.78
C ARG A 73 -17.11 3.83 13.26
N ASP A 74 -17.88 3.00 12.59
CA ASP A 74 -17.88 2.87 11.13
C ASP A 74 -19.10 3.53 10.45
N ASP A 75 -19.85 4.38 11.18
CA ASP A 75 -21.01 5.12 10.63
C ASP A 75 -20.57 6.31 9.76
N ASP A 76 -19.33 6.80 9.94
CA ASP A 76 -18.79 7.91 9.15
C ASP A 76 -18.43 7.44 7.73
N PRO A 77 -18.75 8.25 6.69
CA PRO A 77 -18.38 7.94 5.32
C PRO A 77 -16.86 7.79 5.15
N PRO A 78 -16.38 6.85 4.31
CA PRO A 78 -14.96 6.70 4.05
C PRO A 78 -14.33 8.02 3.57
N PRO A 79 -13.10 8.36 4.00
CA PRO A 79 -12.45 9.60 3.58
C PRO A 79 -12.37 9.73 2.06
N GLY A 80 -12.85 10.85 1.53
CA GLY A 80 -12.87 11.14 0.09
C GLY A 80 -14.09 10.60 -0.66
N PHE A 81 -15.11 10.10 0.03
CA PHE A 81 -16.39 9.71 -0.57
C PHE A 81 -17.52 10.67 -0.19
N GLU A 82 -18.35 11.03 -1.18
CA GLU A 82 -19.53 11.88 -1.01
C GLU A 82 -20.82 11.09 -1.32
N LEU A 83 -21.87 11.38 -0.56
CA LEU A 83 -23.19 10.76 -0.76
C LEU A 83 -23.83 11.29 -2.05
N ALA A 84 -24.33 10.39 -2.88
CA ALA A 84 -24.99 10.72 -4.13
C ALA A 84 -26.26 9.89 -4.37
N ASP A 85 -27.01 10.29 -5.39
CA ASP A 85 -28.21 9.57 -5.80
C ASP A 85 -27.88 8.15 -6.29
N LEU A 86 -28.70 7.20 -5.86
CA LEU A 86 -28.52 5.79 -6.18
C LEU A 86 -28.47 5.51 -7.68
N GLU A 87 -29.26 6.23 -8.48
CA GLU A 87 -29.29 6.08 -9.93
C GLU A 87 -27.95 6.47 -10.58
N VAL A 88 -27.33 7.55 -10.10
CA VAL A 88 -26.04 8.03 -10.61
C VAL A 88 -24.94 7.04 -10.27
N VAL A 89 -24.87 6.59 -9.01
CA VAL A 89 -23.85 5.63 -8.56
C VAL A 89 -24.00 4.29 -9.27
N LYS A 90 -25.22 3.76 -9.40
CA LYS A 90 -25.48 2.51 -10.14
C LYS A 90 -25.07 2.62 -11.60
N LYS A 91 -25.38 3.74 -12.26
CA LYS A 91 -24.99 3.98 -13.65
C LYS A 91 -23.46 3.97 -13.81
N LEU A 92 -22.75 4.71 -12.96
CA LEU A 92 -21.29 4.77 -12.98
C LEU A 92 -20.66 3.40 -12.67
N ALA A 93 -21.23 2.63 -11.74
CA ALA A 93 -20.77 1.29 -11.39
C ALA A 93 -20.92 0.31 -12.56
N GLU A 94 -22.05 0.32 -13.26
CA GLU A 94 -22.28 -0.53 -14.44
C GLU A 94 -21.40 -0.11 -15.64
N GLU A 95 -21.22 1.20 -15.87
CA GLU A 95 -20.29 1.71 -16.87
C GLU A 95 -18.84 1.27 -16.59
N LYS A 96 -18.40 1.34 -15.32
CA LYS A 96 -17.07 0.87 -14.91
C LYS A 96 -16.93 -0.64 -15.07
N LYS A 97 -17.92 -1.41 -14.61
CA LYS A 97 -17.95 -2.89 -14.73
C LYS A 97 -17.87 -3.34 -16.19
N THR A 98 -18.58 -2.68 -17.09
CA THR A 98 -18.54 -2.99 -18.52
C THR A 98 -17.21 -2.59 -19.17
N ALA A 99 -16.65 -1.44 -18.80
CA ALA A 99 -15.34 -1.00 -19.26
C ALA A 99 -14.21 -1.95 -18.79
N ASP A 100 -14.23 -2.37 -17.52
CA ASP A 100 -13.25 -3.29 -16.95
C ASP A 100 -13.36 -4.68 -17.60
N LYS A 101 -14.57 -5.22 -17.79
CA LYS A 101 -14.79 -6.46 -18.55
C LYS A 101 -14.21 -6.40 -19.97
N ALA A 102 -14.39 -5.27 -20.66
CA ALA A 102 -13.84 -5.07 -22.00
C ALA A 102 -12.31 -4.99 -21.99
N ARG A 103 -11.74 -4.25 -21.03
CA ARG A 103 -10.30 -4.10 -20.83
C ARG A 103 -9.64 -5.45 -20.51
N ASP A 104 -10.23 -6.24 -19.63
CA ASP A 104 -9.71 -7.54 -19.22
C ASP A 104 -9.78 -8.54 -20.37
N LYS A 105 -10.89 -8.58 -21.11
CA LYS A 105 -10.99 -9.40 -22.33
C LYS A 105 -9.90 -9.03 -23.34
N ALA A 106 -9.63 -7.74 -23.52
CA ALA A 106 -8.56 -7.28 -24.40
C ALA A 106 -7.16 -7.65 -23.87
N ARG A 107 -6.95 -7.54 -22.55
CA ARG A 107 -5.70 -7.93 -21.87
C ARG A 107 -5.44 -9.42 -22.03
N VAL A 108 -6.41 -10.26 -21.70
CA VAL A 108 -6.32 -11.72 -21.85
C VAL A 108 -6.05 -12.10 -23.29
N LYS A 109 -6.73 -11.48 -24.27
CA LYS A 109 -6.49 -11.74 -25.70
C LYS A 109 -5.06 -11.37 -26.14
N LYS A 110 -4.48 -10.30 -25.59
CA LYS A 110 -3.09 -9.90 -25.89
C LYS A 110 -2.09 -10.86 -25.26
N LEU A 111 -2.31 -11.27 -24.02
CA LEU A 111 -1.46 -12.20 -23.28
C LEU A 111 -1.51 -13.62 -23.88
N ALA A 112 -2.68 -14.08 -24.32
CA ALA A 112 -2.85 -15.36 -25.00
C ALA A 112 -1.97 -15.47 -26.27
N LYS A 113 -1.83 -14.38 -27.03
CA LYS A 113 -0.93 -14.34 -28.20
C LYS A 113 0.55 -14.50 -27.84
N GLN A 114 0.92 -14.21 -26.60
CA GLN A 114 2.28 -14.35 -26.08
C GLN A 114 2.49 -15.70 -25.37
N GLY A 115 1.52 -16.62 -25.44
CA GLY A 115 1.61 -17.94 -24.82
C GLY A 115 1.24 -17.97 -23.33
N PHE A 116 0.70 -16.87 -22.78
CA PHE A 116 0.15 -16.87 -21.44
C PHE A 116 -1.31 -17.33 -21.47
N GLU A 117 -1.60 -18.43 -20.77
CA GLU A 117 -2.97 -18.81 -20.47
C GLU A 117 -3.43 -17.92 -19.32
N GLY A 118 -4.39 -17.04 -19.60
CA GLY A 118 -5.04 -16.24 -18.58
C GLY A 118 -5.83 -17.19 -17.68
N GLU A 119 -5.25 -17.59 -16.56
CA GLU A 119 -5.97 -18.24 -15.49
C GLU A 119 -7.09 -17.24 -15.10
N ASN A 120 -8.36 -17.65 -15.24
CA ASN A 120 -9.53 -16.80 -14.95
C ASN A 120 -9.70 -16.65 -13.43
N ILE A 121 -8.65 -16.29 -12.70
CA ILE A 121 -8.61 -16.22 -11.23
C ILE A 121 -9.46 -15.08 -10.66
N GLY A 122 -10.25 -14.39 -11.49
CA GLY A 122 -10.78 -13.09 -11.13
C GLY A 122 -12.04 -12.65 -11.87
N GLU A 123 -12.78 -13.55 -12.53
CA GLU A 123 -14.23 -13.30 -12.61
C GLU A 123 -14.80 -13.65 -11.22
N ILE A 124 -14.44 -12.83 -10.23
CA ILE A 124 -15.27 -12.66 -9.04
C ILE A 124 -16.57 -12.15 -9.63
N VAL A 125 -17.55 -13.04 -9.68
CA VAL A 125 -18.90 -12.76 -10.14
C VAL A 125 -19.49 -11.72 -9.18
N LEU A 126 -19.26 -10.45 -9.48
CA LEU A 126 -20.01 -9.29 -9.00
C LEU A 126 -20.97 -8.87 -10.11
#